data_AF-A0A7S3RVI8-F1
#
_entry.id   AF-A0A7S3RVI8-F1
#
_cell.length_a   1.000
_cell.length_b   1.000
_cell.length_c   1.000
_cell.angle_alpha   90.00
_cell.angle_beta   90.00
_cell.angle_gamma   90.00
#
_symmetry.space_group_name_H-M   'P 1'
#
loop_
_entity.id
_entity.type
_entity.pdbx_description
1 polymer ?
#
loop_
_entity_poly.entity_id
_entity_poly.type
_entity_poly.pdbx_seq_one_letter_code
_entity_poly.pdbx_strand_id
1 'polypeptide(L)'
;SHASVGGLAGEYLSLVERLRAEGGSLTVEALHAAAAPTFAPRAVVLRCDEILAALGRPPEVPEGRAAEVRTHVPTVWSAFACAVRARLLERGGGHAAGGERGGGESERGDDRWSESVEWRLLRRLYEAGRSSEGFAWRIAAASDAAGGEREAAGVGTAAGVG
;
A
#
# COMPACT_ATOMS: atom_id res chain seq x y z
N SER A 1 -1.92 12.29 13.28
CA SER A 1 -1.92 11.16 12.33
C SER A 1 -1.32 11.66 11.03
N HIS A 2 -0.09 11.24 10.67
CA HIS A 2 0.52 11.63 9.40
C HIS A 2 0.00 10.69 8.31
N ALA A 3 -1.08 11.10 7.64
CA ALA A 3 -1.58 10.42 6.45
C ALA A 3 -0.49 10.48 5.38
N SER A 4 0.28 9.41 5.24
CA SER A 4 1.34 9.28 4.24
C SER A 4 1.54 7.80 3.90
N VAL A 5 2.18 7.52 2.77
CA VAL A 5 2.60 6.14 2.42
C VAL A 5 3.52 5.57 3.52
N GLY A 6 4.33 6.44 4.14
CA GLY A 6 5.05 6.13 5.37
C GLY A 6 4.09 5.73 6.50
N GLY A 7 3.05 6.50 6.81
CA GLY A 7 2.03 6.12 7.80
C GLY A 7 1.46 4.72 7.55
N LEU A 8 1.07 4.44 6.31
CA LEU A 8 0.50 3.14 5.90
C LEU A 8 1.48 1.97 6.10
N ALA A 9 2.77 2.16 5.79
CA ALA A 9 3.80 1.16 6.08
C ALA A 9 3.98 0.91 7.58
N GLY A 10 3.67 1.90 8.43
CA GLY A 10 3.76 1.77 9.88
C GLY A 10 2.60 0.94 10.41
N GLU A 11 1.39 1.24 9.92
CA GLU A 11 0.20 0.45 10.22
C GLU A 11 0.34 -1.02 9.80
N TYR A 12 0.96 -1.27 8.63
CA TYR A 12 1.27 -2.63 8.20
C TYR A 12 2.12 -3.37 9.22
N LEU A 13 3.25 -2.77 9.63
CA LEU A 13 4.16 -3.38 10.58
C LEU A 13 3.48 -3.60 11.95
N SER A 14 2.72 -2.62 12.44
CA SER A 14 1.95 -2.76 13.68
C SER A 14 0.88 -3.84 13.60
N LEU A 15 0.20 -4.00 12.45
CA LEU A 15 -0.74 -5.10 12.26
C LEU A 15 -0.02 -6.45 12.35
N VAL A 16 1.10 -6.62 11.65
CA VAL A 16 1.86 -7.88 11.66
C VAL A 16 2.35 -8.21 13.06
N GLU A 17 2.90 -7.23 13.78
CA GLU A 17 3.32 -7.39 15.18
C GLU A 17 2.18 -7.81 16.09
N ARG A 18 1.04 -7.13 15.98
CA ARG A 18 -0.15 -7.44 16.77
C ARG A 18 -0.66 -8.86 16.49
N LEU A 19 -0.75 -9.26 15.21
CA LEU A 19 -1.17 -10.60 14.83
C LEU A 19 -0.20 -11.66 15.37
N ARG A 20 1.11 -11.40 15.34
CA ARG A 20 2.13 -12.27 15.93
C ARG A 20 2.03 -12.37 17.45
N ALA A 21 1.66 -11.28 18.12
CA ALA A 21 1.47 -11.26 19.58
C ALA A 21 0.19 -11.97 20.03
N GLU A 22 -0.91 -11.80 19.28
CA GLU A 22 -2.23 -12.35 19.62
C GLU A 22 -2.37 -13.85 19.31
N GLY A 23 -1.66 -14.35 18.29
CA GLY A 23 -1.92 -15.68 17.74
C GLY A 23 -0.86 -16.78 17.99
N GLY A 24 0.19 -16.53 18.76
CA GLY A 24 1.31 -17.49 18.87
C GLY A 24 1.93 -17.82 17.50
N SER A 25 2.30 -19.09 17.26
CA SER A 25 2.88 -19.58 16.00
C SER A 25 1.85 -19.60 14.85
N LEU A 26 1.29 -18.45 14.49
CA LEU A 26 0.51 -18.29 13.29
C LEU A 26 1.37 -18.61 12.07
N THR A 27 0.84 -19.46 11.20
CA THR A 27 1.45 -19.73 9.91
C THR A 27 1.44 -18.46 9.05
N VAL A 28 2.34 -18.40 8.06
CA VAL A 28 2.38 -17.29 7.09
C VAL A 28 1.05 -17.17 6.35
N GLU A 29 0.35 -18.29 6.13
CA GLU A 29 -0.99 -18.38 5.56
C GLU A 29 -2.04 -17.64 6.40
N ALA A 30 -2.03 -17.83 7.73
CA ALA A 30 -2.95 -17.16 8.63
C ALA A 30 -2.68 -15.65 8.69
N LEU A 31 -1.41 -15.26 8.75
CA LEU A 31 -1.00 -13.86 8.67
C LEU A 31 -1.42 -13.22 7.33
N HIS A 32 -1.29 -13.96 6.22
CA HIS A 32 -1.75 -13.53 4.91
C HIS A 32 -3.26 -13.31 4.87
N ALA A 33 -4.05 -14.28 5.34
CA ALA A 33 -5.50 -14.16 5.37
C ALA A 33 -5.97 -12.94 6.19
N ALA A 34 -5.32 -12.66 7.31
CA ALA A 34 -5.63 -11.51 8.16
C ALA A 34 -5.17 -10.16 7.58
N ALA A 35 -4.02 -10.12 6.90
CA ALA A 35 -3.47 -8.89 6.33
C ALA A 35 -4.03 -8.53 4.95
N ALA A 36 -4.45 -9.53 4.15
CA ALA A 36 -4.88 -9.35 2.77
C ALA A 36 -6.03 -8.35 2.57
N PRO A 37 -7.09 -8.31 3.40
CA PRO A 37 -8.17 -7.35 3.22
C PRO A 37 -7.71 -5.89 3.21
N THR A 38 -6.63 -5.58 3.95
CA THR A 38 -6.15 -4.21 4.15
C THR A 38 -4.90 -3.90 3.34
N PHE A 39 -4.05 -4.91 3.10
CA PHE A 39 -2.71 -4.73 2.53
C PHE A 39 -2.45 -5.53 1.25
N ALA A 40 -3.48 -6.11 0.62
CA ALA A 40 -3.38 -6.57 -0.76
C ALA A 40 -3.12 -5.38 -1.71
N PRO A 41 -2.50 -5.61 -2.89
CA PRO A 41 -2.11 -4.52 -3.80
C PRO A 41 -3.23 -3.54 -4.13
N ARG A 42 -4.45 -4.04 -4.36
CA ARG A 42 -5.62 -3.20 -4.63
C ARG A 42 -5.99 -2.30 -3.45
N ALA A 43 -6.02 -2.86 -2.24
CA ALA A 43 -6.35 -2.10 -1.03
C ALA A 43 -5.30 -1.01 -0.76
N VAL A 44 -4.00 -1.33 -0.92
CA VAL A 44 -2.91 -0.36 -0.78
C VAL A 44 -3.04 0.80 -1.77
N VAL A 45 -3.38 0.51 -3.03
CA VAL A 45 -3.55 1.56 -4.05
C VAL A 45 -4.71 2.50 -3.71
N LEU A 46 -5.88 1.94 -3.37
CA LEU A 46 -7.05 2.75 -3.00
C LEU A 46 -6.74 3.65 -1.80
N ARG A 47 -6.08 3.09 -0.78
CA ARG A 47 -5.75 3.83 0.44
C ARG A 47 -4.67 4.89 0.22
N CYS A 48 -3.70 4.63 -0.64
CA CYS A 48 -2.72 5.64 -1.07
C CYS A 48 -3.39 6.77 -1.87
N ASP A 49 -4.35 6.46 -2.73
CA ASP A 49 -5.11 7.48 -3.46
C ASP A 49 -5.93 8.36 -2.51
N GLU A 50 -6.62 7.77 -1.52
CA GLU A 50 -7.33 8.50 -0.46
C GLU A 50 -6.41 9.44 0.32
N ILE A 51 -5.23 8.95 0.74
CA ILE A 51 -4.21 9.76 1.43
C ILE A 51 -3.78 10.94 0.55
N LEU A 52 -3.49 10.69 -0.73
CA LEU A 52 -3.04 11.74 -1.65
C LEU A 52 -4.15 12.73 -1.99
N ALA A 53 -5.40 12.29 -2.06
CA ALA A 53 -6.55 13.18 -2.20
C ALA A 53 -6.72 14.09 -0.98
N ALA A 54 -6.53 13.55 0.23
CA ALA A 54 -6.63 14.30 1.48
C ALA A 54 -5.49 15.31 1.69
N LEU A 55 -4.29 15.01 1.19
CA LEU A 55 -3.13 15.91 1.25
C LEU A 55 -3.23 17.09 0.24
N GLY A 56 -4.19 17.05 -0.68
CA GLY A 56 -4.40 18.08 -1.68
C GLY A 56 -3.45 17.98 -2.88
N ARG A 57 -3.34 19.08 -3.63
CA ARG A 57 -2.58 19.11 -4.89
C ARG A 57 -1.07 19.05 -4.61
N PRO A 58 -0.32 18.09 -5.20
CA PRO A 58 1.13 18.09 -5.09
C PRO A 58 1.70 19.32 -5.80
N PRO A 59 2.73 19.98 -5.24
CA PRO A 59 3.39 21.09 -5.91
C PRO A 59 4.05 20.60 -7.21
N GLU A 60 3.71 21.24 -8.32
CA GLU A 60 4.46 21.20 -9.60
C GLU A 60 4.41 19.91 -10.46
N VAL A 61 3.46 18.99 -10.25
CA VAL A 61 3.31 17.82 -11.15
C VAL A 61 2.41 18.18 -12.35
N PRO A 62 2.78 17.80 -13.59
CA PRO A 62 1.87 17.91 -14.74
C PRO A 62 0.55 17.19 -14.44
N GLU A 63 -0.55 17.96 -14.41
CA GLU A 63 -1.88 17.56 -13.92
C GLU A 63 -2.40 16.25 -14.55
N GLY A 64 -1.94 15.89 -15.75
CA GLY A 64 -2.35 14.66 -16.45
C GLY A 64 -1.66 13.36 -15.98
N ARG A 65 -0.42 13.41 -15.50
CA ARG A 65 0.33 12.16 -15.16
C ARG A 65 0.16 11.72 -13.72
N ALA A 66 -0.19 12.65 -12.82
CA ALA A 66 -0.36 12.34 -11.40
C ALA A 66 -1.49 11.33 -11.18
N ALA A 67 -2.63 11.48 -11.87
CA ALA A 67 -3.76 10.56 -11.78
C ALA A 67 -3.42 9.15 -12.30
N GLU A 68 -2.67 9.07 -13.41
CA GLU A 68 -2.22 7.79 -13.98
C GLU A 68 -1.27 7.05 -13.03
N VAL A 69 -0.37 7.77 -12.36
CA VAL A 69 0.59 7.17 -11.41
C VAL A 69 -0.10 6.69 -10.13
N ARG A 70 -1.08 7.45 -9.62
CA ARG A 70 -1.83 7.11 -8.39
C ARG A 70 -2.60 5.80 -8.49
N THR A 71 -3.02 5.46 -9.70
CA THR A 71 -3.80 4.25 -9.98
C THR A 71 -2.93 3.08 -10.45
N HIS A 72 -1.64 3.30 -10.73
CA HIS A 72 -0.73 2.30 -11.25
C HIS A 72 -0.18 1.40 -10.14
N VAL A 73 -0.67 0.16 -10.12
CA VAL A 73 -0.41 -0.79 -9.02
C VAL A 73 1.09 -1.02 -8.78
N PRO A 74 1.94 -1.29 -9.79
CA PRO A 74 3.36 -1.52 -9.56
C PRO A 74 4.08 -0.33 -8.94
N THR A 75 3.73 0.89 -9.34
CA THR A 75 4.40 2.10 -8.85
C THR A 75 4.04 2.34 -7.39
N VAL A 76 2.75 2.29 -7.05
CA VAL A 76 2.29 2.48 -5.68
C VAL A 76 2.79 1.35 -4.78
N TRP A 77 2.75 0.10 -5.25
CA TRP A 77 3.26 -1.04 -4.50
C TRP A 77 4.76 -0.92 -4.23
N SER A 78 5.53 -0.49 -5.22
CA SER A 78 6.97 -0.28 -5.04
C SER A 78 7.26 0.81 -4.02
N ALA A 79 6.52 1.93 -4.07
CA ALA A 79 6.65 3.00 -3.07
C ALA A 79 6.32 2.52 -1.65
N PHE A 80 5.23 1.75 -1.50
CA PHE A 80 4.84 1.15 -0.22
C PHE A 80 5.89 0.15 0.28
N ALA A 81 6.37 -0.75 -0.57
CA ALA A 81 7.39 -1.73 -0.21
C ALA A 81 8.73 -1.07 0.18
N CYS A 82 9.14 -0.01 -0.51
CA CYS A 82 10.30 0.80 -0.13
C CYS A 82 10.12 1.42 1.26
N ALA A 83 8.93 1.94 1.59
CA ALA A 83 8.64 2.49 2.91
C ALA A 83 8.68 1.42 4.01
N VAL A 84 8.17 0.22 3.75
CA VAL A 84 8.28 -0.93 4.68
C VAL A 84 9.74 -1.32 4.88
N ARG A 85 10.52 -1.44 3.80
CA ARG A 85 11.95 -1.74 3.86
C ARG A 85 12.72 -0.72 4.69
N ALA A 86 12.51 0.58 4.45
CA ALA A 86 13.18 1.65 5.19
C ALA A 86 12.96 1.50 6.71
N ARG A 87 11.72 1.22 7.12
CA ARG A 87 11.38 0.98 8.53
C ARG A 87 11.98 -0.30 9.12
N LEU A 88 12.05 -1.37 8.33
CA LEU A 88 12.71 -2.60 8.79
C LEU A 88 14.22 -2.39 8.97
N LEU A 89 14.85 -1.62 8.08
CA LEU A 89 16.25 -1.24 8.20
C LEU A 89 16.49 -0.35 9.43
N GLU A 90 15.62 0.63 9.69
CA GLU A 90 15.69 1.47 10.91
C GLU A 90 15.65 0.62 12.19
N ARG A 91 14.80 -0.42 12.22
CA ARG A 91 14.69 -1.35 13.35
C ARG A 91 15.91 -2.24 13.52
N GLY A 92 16.50 -2.71 12.42
CA GLY A 92 17.70 -3.55 12.42
C GLY A 92 19.00 -2.79 12.70
N GLY A 93 19.13 -1.58 12.17
CA GLY A 93 20.32 -0.71 12.31
C GLY A 93 20.41 -0.01 13.66
N GLY A 94 19.31 0.08 14.43
CA GLY A 94 19.29 0.65 15.78
C GLY A 94 20.06 -0.14 16.85
N HIS A 95 20.56 -1.35 16.53
CA HIS A 95 21.36 -2.16 17.46
C HIS A 95 22.88 -1.98 17.31
N ALA A 96 23.35 -1.12 16.40
CA ALA A 96 24.77 -0.89 16.13
C ALA A 96 25.36 0.38 16.80
N ALA A 97 24.60 1.08 17.64
CA ALA A 97 25.03 2.32 18.30
C ALA A 97 25.51 2.12 19.76
N GLY A 98 26.08 0.95 20.08
CA GLY A 98 26.60 0.65 21.42
C GLY A 98 27.53 -0.55 21.39
N GLY A 99 28.71 -0.40 20.80
CA GLY A 99 29.69 -1.49 20.72
C GLY A 99 31.03 -1.00 20.21
N GLU A 100 32.00 -1.01 21.10
CA GLU A 100 33.33 -0.42 20.98
C GLU A 100 34.15 -0.89 19.77
N ARG A 101 35.12 -0.04 19.41
CA ARG A 101 36.27 -0.31 18.54
C ARG A 101 36.73 -1.77 18.63
N GLY A 102 36.42 -2.55 17.59
CA GLY A 102 37.01 -3.85 17.33
C GLY A 102 36.88 -4.17 15.85
N GLY A 103 38.00 -4.13 15.12
CA GLY A 103 38.03 -4.53 13.71
C GLY A 103 37.68 -6.00 13.56
N GLY A 104 36.73 -6.28 12.67
CA GLY A 104 36.31 -7.64 12.31
C GLY A 104 34.99 -7.61 11.54
N GLU A 105 35.09 -7.52 10.21
CA GLU A 105 34.06 -7.90 9.22
C GLU A 105 32.59 -7.68 9.62
N SER A 106 32.17 -6.40 9.68
CA SER A 106 30.75 -6.03 9.60
C SER A 106 30.22 -6.18 8.17
N GLU A 107 30.22 -7.40 7.63
CA GLU A 107 29.60 -7.72 6.31
C GLU A 107 28.27 -8.50 6.42
N ARG A 108 27.67 -8.64 7.62
CA ARG A 108 26.42 -9.44 7.79
C ARG A 108 25.33 -8.81 8.66
N GLY A 109 25.24 -7.48 8.68
CA GLY A 109 24.17 -6.77 9.39
C GLY A 109 22.95 -6.46 8.53
N ASP A 110 23.14 -6.20 7.23
CA ASP A 110 22.18 -5.42 6.44
C ASP A 110 21.15 -6.23 5.62
N ASP A 111 21.23 -7.56 5.58
CA ASP A 111 20.33 -8.38 4.74
C ASP A 111 19.19 -9.10 5.49
N ARG A 112 19.20 -9.07 6.83
CA ARG A 112 18.20 -9.80 7.64
C ARG A 112 16.77 -9.28 7.48
N TRP A 113 16.58 -8.04 7.05
CA TRP A 113 15.24 -7.47 6.84
C TRP A 113 14.47 -8.25 5.77
N SER A 114 15.16 -8.82 4.76
CA SER A 114 14.52 -9.58 3.69
C SER A 114 14.02 -10.96 4.15
N GLU A 115 14.57 -11.49 5.24
CA GLU A 115 14.18 -12.76 5.85
C GLU A 115 13.07 -12.59 6.91
N SER A 116 12.80 -11.35 7.30
CA SER A 116 11.76 -11.00 8.27
C SER A 116 10.38 -11.53 7.83
N VAL A 117 9.53 -11.86 8.82
CA VAL A 117 8.17 -12.33 8.56
C VAL A 117 7.37 -11.24 7.84
N GLU A 118 7.59 -10.01 8.24
CA GLU A 118 7.01 -8.78 7.70
C GLU A 118 7.33 -8.66 6.21
N TRP A 119 8.59 -8.89 5.80
CA TRP A 119 8.96 -8.83 4.39
C TRP A 119 8.42 -10.02 3.59
N ARG A 120 8.52 -11.25 4.12
CA ARG A 120 8.01 -12.45 3.45
C ARG A 120 6.50 -12.38 3.23
N LEU A 121 5.75 -11.89 4.22
CA LEU A 121 4.32 -11.66 4.12
C LEU A 121 3.99 -10.62 3.05
N LEU A 122 4.74 -9.51 2.99
CA LEU A 122 4.56 -8.47 1.98
C LEU A 122 4.70 -9.04 0.57
N ARG A 123 5.77 -9.83 0.31
CA ARG A 123 5.93 -10.49 -1.00
C ARG A 123 4.76 -11.43 -1.32
N ARG A 124 4.30 -12.20 -0.34
CA ARG A 124 3.17 -13.13 -0.54
C ARG A 124 1.87 -12.39 -0.86
N LEU A 125 1.61 -11.25 -0.22
CA LEU A 125 0.47 -10.39 -0.52
C LEU A 125 0.52 -9.89 -1.97
N TYR A 126 1.71 -9.48 -2.44
CA TYR A 126 1.90 -9.10 -3.84
C TYR A 126 1.65 -10.27 -4.79
N GLU A 127 2.24 -11.43 -4.51
CA GLU A 127 2.15 -12.63 -5.34
C GLU A 127 0.72 -13.17 -5.44
N ALA A 128 0.00 -13.20 -4.33
CA ALA A 128 -1.41 -13.58 -4.30
C ALA A 128 -2.28 -12.56 -5.04
N GLY A 129 -2.03 -11.26 -4.83
CA GLY A 129 -2.75 -10.18 -5.50
C GLY A 129 -2.57 -10.19 -7.01
N ARG A 130 -1.33 -10.32 -7.50
CA ARG A 130 -1.01 -10.36 -8.94
C ARG A 130 -1.54 -11.58 -9.66
N SER A 131 -1.78 -12.68 -8.93
CA SER A 131 -2.23 -13.95 -9.48
C SER A 131 -3.76 -14.13 -9.37
N SER A 132 -4.46 -13.15 -8.79
CA SER A 132 -5.91 -13.16 -8.71
C SER A 132 -6.54 -12.88 -10.07
N GLU A 133 -7.65 -13.56 -10.39
CA GLU A 133 -8.43 -13.33 -11.62
C GLU A 133 -8.93 -11.89 -11.76
N GLY A 134 -9.06 -11.16 -10.65
CA GLY A 134 -9.44 -9.74 -10.62
C GLY A 134 -8.27 -8.75 -10.63
N PHE A 135 -7.05 -9.19 -10.90
CA PHE A 135 -5.89 -8.30 -10.90
C PHE A 135 -5.90 -7.36 -12.11
N ALA A 136 -5.80 -6.07 -11.83
CA ALA A 136 -5.61 -5.04 -12.83
C ALA A 136 -4.33 -4.27 -12.52
N TRP A 137 -3.52 -4.02 -13.56
CA TRP A 137 -2.30 -3.20 -13.45
C TRP A 137 -2.61 -1.72 -13.16
N ARG A 138 -3.86 -1.31 -13.37
CA ARG A 138 -4.41 -0.02 -13.01
C ARG A 138 -5.77 -0.19 -12.34
N ILE A 139 -6.03 0.62 -11.32
CA ILE A 139 -7.30 0.60 -10.59
C ILE A 139 -8.05 1.89 -10.92
N ALA A 140 -9.34 1.79 -11.28
CA ALA A 140 -10.15 2.99 -11.49
C ALA A 140 -10.11 3.85 -10.22
N ALA A 141 -9.85 5.15 -10.37
CA ALA A 141 -9.80 6.07 -9.25
C ALA A 141 -11.15 6.07 -8.52
N ALA A 142 -11.14 6.07 -7.19
CA ALA A 142 -12.38 6.06 -6.41
C ALA A 142 -13.28 7.29 -6.69
N SER A 143 -12.69 8.38 -7.20
CA SER A 143 -13.43 9.61 -7.56
C SER A 143 -14.32 9.49 -8.80
N ASP A 144 -14.14 8.50 -9.67
CA ASP A 144 -15.02 8.33 -10.84
C ASP A 144 -16.38 7.71 -10.47
N ALA A 145 -16.49 7.05 -9.32
CA ALA A 145 -17.73 6.44 -8.85
C ALA A 145 -18.76 7.46 -8.30
N ALA A 146 -18.34 8.70 -8.02
CA ALA A 146 -19.22 9.75 -7.48
C ALA A 146 -19.73 10.74 -8.55
N GLY A 147 -19.23 10.67 -9.79
CA GLY A 147 -19.54 11.62 -10.87
C GLY A 147 -20.52 11.15 -11.95
N GLY A 148 -21.00 9.91 -11.86
CA GLY A 148 -21.71 9.22 -12.94
C GLY A 148 -23.21 9.00 -12.76
N GLU A 149 -23.94 9.90 -12.10
CA GLU A 149 -25.41 9.88 -12.08
C GLU A 149 -26.00 11.29 -12.30
N ARG A 150 -25.72 11.91 -13.45
CA ARG A 150 -26.63 12.91 -14.02
C ARG A 150 -26.71 12.75 -15.53
N GLU A 151 -27.96 12.82 -15.99
CA GLU A 151 -28.37 12.95 -17.38
C GLU A 151 -28.60 11.65 -18.18
N ALA A 152 -29.62 10.91 -17.75
CA ALA A 152 -30.51 10.22 -18.69
C ALA A 152 -31.97 10.35 -18.22
N ALA A 153 -32.47 11.57 -18.12
CA ALA A 153 -33.90 11.84 -18.04
C ALA A 153 -34.40 12.21 -19.44
N GLY A 154 -34.59 11.19 -20.28
CA GLY A 154 -35.52 11.30 -21.38
C GLY A 154 -36.93 11.46 -20.79
N VAL A 155 -37.52 12.64 -20.95
CA VAL A 155 -38.97 12.83 -20.85
C VAL A 155 -39.40 13.50 -22.16
N GLY A 156 -39.99 12.68 -23.02
CA GLY A 156 -40.74 13.16 -24.17
C GLY A 156 -42.10 13.72 -23.76
N THR A 157 -42.69 14.41 -24.73
CA THR A 157 -44.14 14.63 -24.94
C THR A 157 -44.74 15.90 -24.34
N ALA A 158 -44.86 16.92 -25.20
CA ALA A 158 -46.03 17.81 -25.25
C ALA A 158 -46.33 18.01 -26.75
N ALA A 159 -47.26 17.25 -27.31
CA ALA A 159 -48.70 17.55 -27.38
C ALA A 159 -49.00 18.71 -28.35
N GLY A 160 -49.72 18.36 -29.44
CA GLY A 160 -49.96 19.19 -30.60
C GLY A 160 -50.82 20.44 -30.35
N VAL A 161 -50.64 21.40 -31.25
CA VAL A 161 -51.43 22.62 -31.39
C VAL A 161 -52.52 22.34 -32.43
N GLY A 162 -53.76 22.70 -32.07
CA GLY A 162 -54.93 22.62 -32.95
C GLY A 162 -55.05 23.75 -33.95
#